data_AF-A0A8T0TN22-F1
#
_entry.id   AF-A0A8T0TN22-F1
#
_cell.length_a   1.000
_cell.length_b   1.000
_cell.length_c   1.000
_cell.angle_alpha   90.00
_cell.angle_beta   90.00
_cell.angle_gamma   90.00
#
_symmetry.space_group_name_H-M   'P 1'
#
loop_
_entity.id
_entity.type
_entity.pdbx_description
1 polymer ?
#
loop_
_entity_poly.entity_id
_entity_poly.type
_entity_poly.pdbx_seq_one_letter_code
_entity_poly.pdbx_strand_id
1 'polypeptide(L)'
;MDSVVSGANFLLQNVPGAAFTHMNGQRNPADVSPNNLFPYLLVNIGSGVSILKVTGNRKFERVTGTHIGGGTMFGLAKLLTGCKSYDEFLQLSQKGDNFVLDLIVKDICGELVCQKQGLSTSTLASSFGKVITSKKRLTDYKPEDLASTLLSAFTYNIAQIAFLVASLLGLRRVFFGGSYIRGHKSTMENISFAIDFWSQSQMQAVFLRHEGYLGALGALMSYGDLSGENLTVEESKEKEPHHESAAPVDGTSSDEENDGNIFPYLLVNIGSGVSMIEVIGKGKFERIIGSHLGGGTILGLARLLTGCSSYEEFLELSQRGNNLSVDLTVGDIYGDEGYPKIGLPASTTAASFGKVNSSKLSDYKMEDLAAALLNSFTYNIGQIAYFVANLSGLKRIFFRGAYVCGHEKTMDKISRSLKYWSKGEVQTTFLCHEGFLGTLGAFWSYENMGIDSLAAHEVIREVLLGAPYTGQFPSLPVTEQQENGENNTLEGEIECLRNNNAALKAEVERLQRENAELRAKLQGATL
;
A
#
# COMPACT_ATOMS: atom_id res chain seq x y z
N MET A 1 6.19 -25.28 6.63
CA MET A 1 6.37 -24.96 5.19
C MET A 1 6.64 -26.21 4.37
N ASP A 2 7.61 -27.05 4.73
CA ASP A 2 7.84 -28.35 4.04
C ASP A 2 6.56 -29.18 3.88
N SER A 3 5.79 -29.32 4.97
CA SER A 3 4.49 -30.00 4.92
C SER A 3 3.47 -29.30 4.02
N VAL A 4 3.45 -27.97 3.97
CA VAL A 4 2.53 -27.22 3.10
C VAL A 4 2.87 -27.46 1.62
N VAL A 5 4.15 -27.40 1.26
CA VAL A 5 4.60 -27.64 -0.12
C VAL A 5 4.40 -29.11 -0.50
N SER A 6 4.69 -30.05 0.40
CA SER A 6 4.48 -31.48 0.16
C SER A 6 3.00 -31.80 -0.05
N GLY A 7 2.11 -31.26 0.77
CA GLY A 7 0.67 -31.42 0.59
C GLY A 7 0.14 -30.77 -0.69
N ALA A 8 0.67 -29.60 -1.07
CA ALA A 8 0.33 -28.95 -2.33
C ALA A 8 0.72 -29.80 -3.54
N ASN A 9 1.98 -30.27 -3.59
CA ASN A 9 2.47 -31.13 -4.66
C ASN A 9 1.66 -32.42 -4.75
N PHE A 10 1.36 -33.06 -3.61
CA PHE A 10 0.53 -34.26 -3.57
C PHE A 10 -0.84 -34.01 -4.21
N LEU A 11 -1.55 -32.94 -3.81
CA LEU A 11 -2.85 -32.60 -4.39
C LEU A 11 -2.76 -32.36 -5.89
N LEU A 12 -1.78 -31.57 -6.33
CA LEU A 12 -1.63 -31.17 -7.73
C LEU A 12 -1.25 -32.34 -8.64
N GLN A 13 -0.48 -33.31 -8.13
CA GLN A 13 -0.01 -34.45 -8.91
C GLN A 13 -0.97 -35.65 -8.87
N ASN A 14 -1.66 -35.87 -7.76
CA ASN A 14 -2.38 -37.13 -7.49
C ASN A 14 -3.90 -36.99 -7.41
N VAL A 15 -4.44 -35.77 -7.30
CA VAL A 15 -5.88 -35.56 -7.13
C VAL A 15 -6.46 -34.82 -8.34
N PRO A 16 -7.11 -35.52 -9.28
CA PRO A 16 -7.74 -34.90 -10.45
C PRO A 16 -8.73 -33.79 -10.06
N GLY A 17 -8.64 -32.65 -10.73
CA GLY A 17 -9.51 -31.49 -10.48
C GLY A 17 -9.30 -30.82 -9.11
N ALA A 18 -8.16 -31.07 -8.44
CA ALA A 18 -7.81 -30.38 -7.20
C ALA A 18 -7.55 -28.89 -7.40
N ALA A 19 -7.06 -28.50 -8.59
CA ALA A 19 -6.79 -27.11 -8.98
C ALA A 19 -7.84 -26.57 -9.93
N PHE A 20 -8.23 -25.31 -9.75
CA PHE A 20 -9.21 -24.64 -10.60
C PHE A 20 -8.99 -23.12 -10.61
N THR A 21 -9.50 -22.46 -11.63
CA THR A 21 -9.59 -21.01 -11.70
C THR A 21 -11.01 -20.53 -11.42
N HIS A 22 -11.14 -19.29 -10.97
CA HIS A 22 -12.43 -18.67 -10.71
C HIS A 22 -12.46 -17.22 -11.18
N MET A 23 -13.26 -16.93 -12.21
CA MET A 23 -13.37 -15.58 -12.75
C MET A 23 -14.74 -15.40 -13.40
N ASN A 24 -15.32 -14.21 -13.28
CA ASN A 24 -16.66 -13.86 -13.72
C ASN A 24 -17.73 -14.85 -13.20
N GLY A 25 -17.57 -15.30 -11.95
CA GLY A 25 -18.45 -16.29 -11.31
C GLY A 25 -18.34 -17.72 -11.88
N GLN A 26 -17.50 -17.95 -12.88
CA GLN A 26 -17.28 -19.27 -13.47
C GLN A 26 -16.11 -19.98 -12.80
N ARG A 27 -16.22 -21.30 -12.66
CA ARG A 27 -15.15 -22.16 -12.15
C ARG A 27 -14.69 -23.10 -13.25
N ASN A 28 -13.42 -23.01 -13.64
CA ASN A 28 -12.84 -23.84 -14.69
C ASN A 28 -11.72 -24.72 -14.11
N PRO A 29 -11.60 -26.00 -14.51
CA PRO A 29 -10.44 -26.81 -14.15
C PRO A 29 -9.15 -26.13 -14.60
N ALA A 30 -8.14 -26.09 -13.74
CA ALA A 30 -6.82 -25.60 -14.13
C ALA A 30 -6.05 -26.74 -14.81
N ASP A 31 -5.42 -26.44 -15.95
CA ASP A 31 -4.56 -27.42 -16.62
C ASP A 31 -3.24 -27.55 -15.86
N VAL A 32 -3.20 -28.56 -14.97
CA VAL A 32 -2.02 -28.90 -14.18
C VAL A 32 -1.59 -30.32 -14.57
N SER A 33 -0.80 -30.42 -15.64
CA SER A 33 -0.12 -31.67 -15.96
C SER A 33 1.00 -31.95 -14.96
N PRO A 34 1.11 -33.17 -14.39
CA PRO A 34 2.22 -33.56 -13.53
C PRO A 34 3.59 -33.33 -14.17
N ASN A 35 3.69 -33.46 -15.50
CA ASN A 35 4.93 -33.29 -16.26
C ASN A 35 5.34 -31.83 -16.46
N ASN A 36 4.46 -30.87 -16.15
CA ASN A 36 4.72 -29.44 -16.34
C ASN A 36 4.41 -28.63 -15.07
N LEU A 37 4.31 -29.22 -13.88
CA LEU A 37 3.85 -28.50 -12.68
C LEU A 37 4.81 -27.38 -12.22
N PHE A 38 6.12 -27.58 -12.33
CA PHE A 38 7.13 -26.66 -11.80
C PHE A 38 7.70 -25.72 -12.87
N PRO A 39 8.22 -24.54 -12.50
CA PRO A 39 8.06 -23.88 -11.21
C PRO A 39 6.66 -23.24 -11.05
N TYR A 40 6.28 -22.97 -9.81
CA TYR A 40 5.09 -22.18 -9.49
C TYR A 40 5.26 -21.37 -8.20
N LEU A 41 4.43 -20.33 -8.04
CA LEU A 41 4.35 -19.56 -6.81
C LEU A 41 3.22 -20.09 -5.93
N LEU A 42 3.50 -20.41 -4.66
CA LEU A 42 2.49 -20.77 -3.66
C LEU A 42 2.31 -19.61 -2.68
N VAL A 43 1.13 -19.00 -2.71
CA VAL A 43 0.70 -17.95 -1.79
C VAL A 43 -0.17 -18.58 -0.71
N ASN A 44 0.43 -18.90 0.43
CA ASN A 44 -0.26 -19.56 1.54
C ASN A 44 -0.77 -18.52 2.54
N ILE A 45 -2.08 -18.31 2.57
CA ILE A 45 -2.76 -17.26 3.35
C ILE A 45 -3.36 -17.87 4.64
N GLY A 46 -2.71 -17.62 5.76
CA GLY A 46 -3.18 -17.97 7.12
C GLY A 46 -3.41 -16.69 7.93
N SER A 47 -2.95 -16.65 9.17
CA SER A 47 -2.95 -15.41 9.98
C SER A 47 -2.16 -14.30 9.27
N GLY A 48 -0.93 -14.61 8.84
CA GLY A 48 -0.18 -13.82 7.85
C GLY A 48 -0.17 -14.51 6.49
N VAL A 49 0.73 -14.08 5.60
CA VAL A 49 0.91 -14.69 4.27
C VAL A 49 2.35 -15.10 4.08
N SER A 50 2.56 -16.34 3.62
CA SER A 50 3.87 -16.82 3.17
C SER A 50 3.85 -17.08 1.67
N ILE A 51 4.85 -16.56 0.97
CA ILE A 51 4.98 -16.67 -0.48
C ILE A 51 6.21 -17.51 -0.79
N LEU A 52 5.96 -18.68 -1.39
CA LEU A 52 6.98 -19.71 -1.63
C LEU A 52 7.14 -19.92 -3.14
N LYS A 53 8.37 -19.94 -3.62
CA LYS A 53 8.67 -20.43 -4.98
C LYS A 53 8.96 -21.91 -4.87
N VAL A 54 8.20 -22.72 -5.60
CA VAL A 54 8.33 -24.17 -5.62
C VAL A 54 8.92 -24.58 -6.96
N THR A 55 10.06 -25.25 -6.95
CA THR A 55 10.81 -25.68 -8.14
C THR A 55 10.83 -27.19 -8.32
N GLY A 56 10.33 -27.95 -7.35
CA GLY A 56 10.19 -29.40 -7.43
C GLY A 56 9.56 -29.99 -6.18
N ASN A 57 9.51 -31.32 -6.12
CA ASN A 57 9.09 -32.04 -4.92
C ASN A 57 10.06 -31.73 -3.77
N ARG A 58 9.53 -31.13 -2.70
CA ARG A 58 10.29 -30.66 -1.51
C ARG A 58 11.42 -29.66 -1.82
N LYS A 59 11.48 -29.13 -3.05
CA LYS A 59 12.41 -28.08 -3.47
C LYS A 59 11.68 -26.76 -3.56
N PHE A 60 11.87 -25.91 -2.55
CA PHE A 60 11.21 -24.61 -2.46
C PHE A 60 12.05 -23.62 -1.66
N GLU A 61 11.81 -22.35 -1.89
CA GLU A 61 12.34 -21.25 -1.08
C GLU A 61 11.20 -20.33 -0.63
N ARG A 62 11.31 -19.79 0.60
CA ARG A 62 10.42 -18.73 1.05
C ARG A 62 10.95 -17.41 0.53
N VAL A 63 10.30 -16.90 -0.52
CA VAL A 63 10.70 -15.65 -1.18
C VAL A 63 10.44 -14.47 -0.26
N THR A 64 9.24 -14.41 0.32
CA THR A 64 8.82 -13.33 1.21
C THR A 64 7.50 -13.67 1.94
N GLY A 65 6.93 -12.70 2.64
CA GLY A 65 5.58 -12.75 3.17
C GLY A 65 5.09 -11.37 3.61
N THR A 66 3.82 -11.28 3.97
CA THR A 66 3.19 -10.08 4.54
C THR A 66 2.43 -10.43 5.80
N HIS A 67 2.47 -9.55 6.80
CA HIS A 67 1.64 -9.68 8.00
C HIS A 67 0.18 -9.26 7.73
N ILE A 68 -0.13 -8.69 6.57
CA ILE A 68 -1.50 -8.40 6.14
C ILE A 68 -2.11 -9.69 5.55
N GLY A 69 -2.56 -10.57 6.45
CA GLY A 69 -3.23 -11.83 6.10
C GLY A 69 -4.64 -11.92 6.70
N GLY A 70 -5.10 -13.15 6.90
CA GLY A 70 -6.41 -13.42 7.48
C GLY A 70 -6.56 -12.99 8.94
N GLY A 71 -5.48 -12.98 9.71
CA GLY A 71 -5.47 -12.52 11.10
C GLY A 71 -5.74 -11.02 11.18
N THR A 72 -5.09 -10.24 10.32
CA THR A 72 -5.29 -8.79 10.21
C THR A 72 -6.69 -8.44 9.77
N MET A 73 -7.15 -9.08 8.69
CA MET A 73 -8.48 -8.84 8.19
C MET A 73 -9.53 -9.20 9.24
N PHE A 74 -9.42 -10.39 9.87
CA PHE A 74 -10.43 -10.83 10.83
C PHE A 74 -10.38 -10.03 12.15
N GLY A 75 -9.20 -9.63 12.61
CA GLY A 75 -9.05 -8.75 13.77
C GLY A 75 -9.75 -7.41 13.54
N LEU A 76 -9.51 -6.77 12.41
CA LEU A 76 -10.22 -5.53 12.03
C LEU A 76 -11.71 -5.77 11.84
N ALA A 77 -12.11 -6.89 11.22
CA ALA A 77 -13.51 -7.24 11.04
C ALA A 77 -14.25 -7.35 12.37
N LYS A 78 -13.67 -8.00 13.39
CA LYS A 78 -14.28 -8.08 14.73
C LYS A 78 -14.55 -6.70 15.31
N LEU A 79 -13.56 -5.81 15.26
CA LEU A 79 -13.66 -4.46 15.84
C LEU A 79 -14.66 -3.58 15.09
N LEU A 80 -14.72 -3.69 13.76
CA LEU A 80 -15.54 -2.81 12.94
C LEU A 80 -16.98 -3.31 12.76
N THR A 81 -17.20 -4.63 12.69
CA THR A 81 -18.53 -5.19 12.34
C THR A 81 -19.22 -5.86 13.53
N GLY A 82 -18.48 -6.20 14.58
CA GLY A 82 -19.00 -6.98 15.69
C GLY A 82 -19.10 -8.48 15.44
N CYS A 83 -18.67 -8.97 14.27
CA CYS A 83 -18.73 -10.39 13.92
C CYS A 83 -17.95 -11.27 14.92
N LYS A 84 -18.46 -12.47 15.19
CA LYS A 84 -17.89 -13.41 16.16
C LYS A 84 -17.08 -14.51 15.51
N SER A 85 -17.37 -14.81 14.24
CA SER A 85 -16.71 -15.85 13.46
C SER A 85 -16.30 -15.34 12.09
N TYR A 86 -15.30 -16.01 11.51
CA TYR A 86 -14.86 -15.71 10.15
C TYR A 86 -15.97 -15.96 9.12
N ASP A 87 -16.77 -16.99 9.32
CA ASP A 87 -17.86 -17.34 8.41
C ASP A 87 -19.00 -16.29 8.47
N GLU A 88 -19.29 -15.75 9.65
CA GLU A 88 -20.20 -14.60 9.81
C GLU A 88 -19.66 -13.36 9.09
N PHE A 89 -18.36 -13.06 9.22
CA PHE A 89 -17.72 -11.98 8.47
C PHE A 89 -17.89 -12.17 6.95
N LEU A 90 -17.64 -13.37 6.42
CA LEU A 90 -17.81 -13.65 5.00
C LEU A 90 -19.27 -13.45 4.57
N GLN A 91 -20.24 -13.90 5.37
CA GLN A 91 -21.67 -13.68 5.09
C GLN A 91 -22.06 -12.19 5.07
N LEU A 92 -21.50 -11.37 5.97
CA LEU A 92 -21.70 -9.92 5.96
C LEU A 92 -21.11 -9.30 4.69
N SER A 93 -19.89 -9.71 4.31
CA SER A 93 -19.19 -9.15 3.15
C SER A 93 -19.95 -9.37 1.82
N GLN A 94 -20.71 -10.46 1.69
CA GLN A 94 -21.52 -10.74 0.50
C GLN A 94 -22.73 -9.82 0.33
N LYS A 95 -23.15 -9.16 1.42
CA LYS A 95 -24.36 -8.32 1.45
C LYS A 95 -24.03 -6.82 1.44
N GLY A 96 -22.76 -6.47 1.51
CA GLY A 96 -22.29 -5.09 1.64
C GLY A 96 -21.89 -4.46 0.33
N ASP A 97 -21.95 -3.13 0.30
CA ASP A 97 -21.46 -2.31 -0.80
C ASP A 97 -20.19 -1.55 -0.37
N ASN A 98 -19.05 -1.93 -0.94
CA ASN A 98 -17.78 -1.28 -0.61
C ASN A 98 -17.69 0.15 -1.16
N PHE A 99 -18.47 0.53 -2.19
CA PHE A 99 -18.46 1.90 -2.73
C PHE A 99 -18.99 2.94 -1.73
N VAL A 100 -19.63 2.50 -0.63
CA VAL A 100 -20.05 3.38 0.48
C VAL A 100 -18.85 3.97 1.21
N LEU A 101 -17.76 3.20 1.38
CA LEU A 101 -16.57 3.60 2.12
C LEU A 101 -15.36 3.85 1.22
N ASP A 102 -15.29 3.17 0.07
CA ASP A 102 -14.19 3.28 -0.88
C ASP A 102 -14.28 4.56 -1.70
N LEU A 103 -13.16 5.26 -1.80
CA LEU A 103 -12.96 6.38 -2.70
C LEU A 103 -12.49 5.85 -4.05
N ILE A 104 -13.22 6.17 -5.12
CA ILE A 104 -12.90 5.73 -6.48
C ILE A 104 -12.42 6.90 -7.35
N VAL A 105 -11.76 6.61 -8.47
CA VAL A 105 -11.11 7.63 -9.31
C VAL A 105 -12.10 8.70 -9.79
N LYS A 106 -13.35 8.35 -10.10
CA LYS A 106 -14.37 9.34 -10.47
C LYS A 106 -14.68 10.34 -9.36
N ASP A 107 -14.55 9.93 -8.09
CA ASP A 107 -14.81 10.80 -6.93
C ASP A 107 -13.70 11.86 -6.78
N ILE A 108 -12.53 11.63 -7.39
CA ILE A 108 -11.37 12.54 -7.34
C ILE A 108 -11.34 13.43 -8.58
N CYS A 109 -11.37 12.83 -9.77
CA CYS A 109 -11.12 13.53 -11.02
C CYS A 109 -12.41 14.04 -11.69
N GLY A 110 -13.57 13.55 -11.26
CA GLY A 110 -14.83 13.73 -11.98
C GLY A 110 -14.92 12.86 -13.24
N GLU A 111 -16.14 12.62 -13.70
CA GLU A 111 -16.43 11.69 -14.81
C GLU A 111 -15.84 12.14 -16.16
N LEU A 112 -15.91 13.44 -16.45
CA LEU A 112 -15.42 14.03 -17.70
C LEU A 112 -13.89 13.88 -17.88
N VAL A 113 -13.11 14.00 -16.79
CA VAL A 113 -11.65 13.85 -16.84
C VAL A 113 -11.30 12.37 -17.04
N CYS A 114 -12.03 11.47 -16.38
CA CYS A 114 -11.83 10.03 -16.54
C CYS A 114 -12.03 9.61 -18.00
N GLN A 115 -13.11 10.05 -18.64
CA GLN A 115 -13.39 9.75 -20.04
C GLN A 115 -12.32 10.31 -20.98
N LYS A 116 -11.85 11.56 -20.75
CA LYS A 116 -10.80 12.18 -21.57
C LYS A 116 -9.44 11.49 -21.43
N GLN A 117 -9.14 10.92 -20.27
CA GLN A 117 -7.86 10.26 -19.99
C GLN A 117 -7.91 8.73 -20.08
N GLY A 118 -9.06 8.15 -20.49
CA GLY A 118 -9.25 6.69 -20.56
C GLY A 118 -9.18 5.99 -19.19
N LEU A 119 -9.38 6.72 -18.10
CA LEU A 119 -9.40 6.17 -16.74
C LEU A 119 -10.74 5.50 -16.46
N SER A 120 -10.73 4.28 -15.93
CA SER A 120 -11.97 3.64 -15.49
C SER A 120 -12.56 4.39 -14.30
N THR A 121 -13.83 4.78 -14.42
CA THR A 121 -14.57 5.55 -13.42
C THR A 121 -14.83 4.76 -12.13
N SER A 122 -14.78 3.43 -12.18
CA SER A 122 -14.96 2.54 -11.02
C SER A 122 -13.65 2.11 -10.36
N THR A 123 -12.50 2.54 -10.89
CA THR A 123 -11.19 2.18 -10.34
C THR A 123 -11.08 2.63 -8.89
N LEU A 124 -10.71 1.70 -8.00
CA LEU A 124 -10.46 1.98 -6.59
C LEU A 124 -9.23 2.89 -6.43
N ALA A 125 -9.42 4.05 -5.80
CA ALA A 125 -8.34 5.00 -5.53
C ALA A 125 -7.82 4.88 -4.09
N SER A 126 -8.71 4.77 -3.11
CA SER A 126 -8.37 4.59 -1.69
C SER A 126 -9.44 3.81 -0.97
N SER A 127 -9.06 2.67 -0.39
CA SER A 127 -10.00 1.94 0.48
C SER A 127 -10.33 2.76 1.71
N PHE A 128 -11.58 2.74 2.18
CA PHE A 128 -12.04 3.58 3.31
C PHE A 128 -11.85 5.11 3.12
N GLY A 129 -11.48 5.58 1.93
CA GLY A 129 -11.13 6.99 1.71
C GLY A 129 -12.30 7.96 1.90
N LYS A 130 -13.55 7.51 1.70
CA LYS A 130 -14.75 8.34 1.95
C LYS A 130 -15.03 8.58 3.42
N VAL A 131 -14.47 7.75 4.31
CA VAL A 131 -14.66 7.92 5.76
C VAL A 131 -14.11 9.26 6.23
N ILE A 132 -13.00 9.71 5.64
CA ILE A 132 -12.28 10.94 6.01
C ILE A 132 -13.14 12.19 5.80
N THR A 133 -13.85 12.24 4.66
CA THR A 133 -14.73 13.36 4.31
C THR A 133 -16.11 13.23 4.90
N SER A 134 -16.47 12.04 5.41
CA SER A 134 -17.74 11.80 6.09
C SER A 134 -17.73 12.36 7.51
N LYS A 135 -18.88 12.88 7.95
CA LYS A 135 -19.12 13.17 9.38
C LYS A 135 -19.63 11.95 10.16
N LYS A 136 -19.59 10.76 9.54
CA LYS A 136 -20.12 9.52 10.12
C LYS A 136 -19.14 8.94 11.13
N ARG A 137 -19.68 8.27 12.14
CA ARG A 137 -18.99 7.43 13.11
C ARG A 137 -19.16 5.96 12.71
N LEU A 138 -18.42 5.06 13.34
CA LEU A 138 -18.51 3.62 13.10
C LEU A 138 -19.96 3.09 13.16
N THR A 139 -20.73 3.56 14.15
CA THR A 139 -22.14 3.16 14.35
C THR A 139 -23.09 3.56 13.22
N ASP A 140 -22.68 4.49 12.37
CA ASP A 140 -23.51 5.01 11.27
C ASP A 140 -23.32 4.21 9.98
N TYR A 141 -22.39 3.25 9.97
CA TYR A 141 -22.12 2.34 8.86
C TYR A 141 -22.76 0.98 9.10
N LYS A 142 -23.21 0.34 8.03
CA LYS A 142 -23.68 -1.04 8.09
C LYS A 142 -22.48 -1.99 8.28
N PRO A 143 -22.58 -3.00 9.17
CA PRO A 143 -21.57 -4.04 9.29
C PRO A 143 -21.24 -4.74 7.97
N GLU A 144 -22.22 -4.89 7.08
CA GLU A 144 -22.06 -5.47 5.75
C GLU A 144 -21.13 -4.64 4.86
N ASP A 145 -21.34 -3.32 4.78
CA ASP A 145 -20.53 -2.41 3.94
C ASP A 145 -19.08 -2.38 4.45
N LEU A 146 -18.90 -2.35 5.78
CA LEU A 146 -17.59 -2.46 6.43
C LEU A 146 -16.91 -3.80 6.09
N ALA A 147 -17.65 -4.91 6.17
CA ALA A 147 -17.11 -6.23 5.87
C ALA A 147 -16.70 -6.37 4.39
N SER A 148 -17.53 -5.88 3.47
CA SER A 148 -17.26 -5.87 2.03
C SER A 148 -16.01 -5.05 1.69
N THR A 149 -15.90 -3.86 2.29
CA THR A 149 -14.74 -2.96 2.13
C THR A 149 -13.46 -3.59 2.68
N LEU A 150 -13.50 -4.18 3.88
CA LEU A 150 -12.36 -4.90 4.47
C LEU A 150 -11.91 -6.08 3.60
N LEU A 151 -12.86 -6.93 3.16
CA LEU A 151 -12.55 -8.09 2.34
C LEU A 151 -11.89 -7.65 1.03
N SER A 152 -12.47 -6.66 0.35
CA SER A 152 -11.95 -6.10 -0.90
C SER A 152 -10.53 -5.56 -0.71
N ALA A 153 -10.34 -4.63 0.23
CA ALA A 153 -9.07 -3.95 0.47
C ALA A 153 -7.92 -4.93 0.75
N PHE A 154 -8.11 -5.86 1.68
CA PHE A 154 -7.03 -6.77 2.07
C PHE A 154 -6.81 -7.90 1.06
N THR A 155 -7.85 -8.34 0.36
CA THR A 155 -7.69 -9.33 -0.73
C THR A 155 -6.90 -8.74 -1.90
N TYR A 156 -7.22 -7.51 -2.32
CA TYR A 156 -6.46 -6.82 -3.37
C TYR A 156 -4.99 -6.60 -2.98
N ASN A 157 -4.71 -6.28 -1.72
CA ASN A 157 -3.34 -6.13 -1.24
C ASN A 157 -2.54 -7.45 -1.31
N ILE A 158 -3.14 -8.56 -0.89
CA ILE A 158 -2.50 -9.89 -0.98
C ILE A 158 -2.24 -10.24 -2.45
N ALA A 159 -3.22 -10.01 -3.32
CA ALA A 159 -3.07 -10.26 -4.76
C ALA A 159 -2.00 -9.36 -5.39
N GLN A 160 -1.87 -8.10 -4.97
CA GLN A 160 -0.85 -7.17 -5.44
C GLN A 160 0.55 -7.66 -5.12
N ILE A 161 0.77 -8.07 -3.87
CA ILE A 161 2.07 -8.61 -3.45
C ILE A 161 2.37 -9.92 -4.20
N ALA A 162 1.38 -10.79 -4.35
CA ALA A 162 1.52 -12.02 -5.12
C ALA A 162 1.91 -11.76 -6.58
N PHE A 163 1.26 -10.78 -7.24
CA PHE A 163 1.56 -10.34 -8.60
C PHE A 163 3.00 -9.83 -8.73
N LEU A 164 3.42 -8.93 -7.83
CA LEU A 164 4.76 -8.34 -7.87
C LEU A 164 5.84 -9.40 -7.67
N VAL A 165 5.65 -10.31 -6.71
CA VAL A 165 6.60 -11.40 -6.47
C VAL A 165 6.62 -12.39 -7.63
N ALA A 166 5.47 -12.74 -8.20
CA ALA A 166 5.41 -13.60 -9.38
C ALA A 166 6.14 -12.96 -10.58
N SER A 167 5.97 -11.64 -10.77
CA SER A 167 6.62 -10.87 -11.82
C SER A 167 8.14 -10.86 -11.67
N LEU A 168 8.64 -10.57 -10.47
CA LEU A 168 10.07 -10.60 -10.15
C LEU A 168 10.72 -11.96 -10.42
N LEU A 169 9.97 -13.05 -10.26
CA LEU A 169 10.45 -14.42 -10.46
C LEU A 169 10.16 -14.97 -11.85
N GLY A 170 9.49 -14.21 -12.72
CA GLY A 170 9.07 -14.66 -14.05
C GLY A 170 8.06 -15.82 -14.04
N LEU A 171 7.22 -15.92 -13.00
CA LEU A 171 6.27 -17.01 -12.82
C LEU A 171 4.86 -16.62 -13.27
N ARG A 172 4.22 -17.45 -14.10
CA ARG A 172 2.85 -17.21 -14.59
C ARG A 172 1.76 -17.90 -13.76
N ARG A 173 2.12 -18.96 -13.03
CA ARG A 173 1.18 -19.75 -12.22
C ARG A 173 1.31 -19.39 -10.75
N VAL A 174 0.24 -18.83 -10.21
CA VAL A 174 0.15 -18.41 -8.82
C VAL A 174 -0.94 -19.21 -8.14
N PHE A 175 -0.53 -20.19 -7.34
CA PHE A 175 -1.43 -21.02 -6.55
C PHE A 175 -1.71 -20.36 -5.21
N PHE A 176 -2.98 -20.24 -4.87
CA PHE A 176 -3.42 -19.72 -3.57
C PHE A 176 -3.85 -20.89 -2.68
N GLY A 177 -3.28 -20.90 -1.47
CA GLY A 177 -3.54 -21.90 -0.44
C GLY A 177 -3.84 -21.25 0.92
N GLY A 178 -4.06 -22.09 1.93
CA GLY A 178 -4.37 -21.65 3.28
C GLY A 178 -5.87 -21.58 3.57
N SER A 179 -6.23 -20.98 4.70
CA SER A 179 -7.59 -21.02 5.25
C SER A 179 -8.34 -19.69 5.15
N TYR A 180 -7.83 -18.75 4.37
CA TYR A 180 -8.44 -17.43 4.14
C TYR A 180 -9.58 -17.47 3.12
N ILE A 181 -9.40 -18.21 2.03
CA ILE A 181 -10.31 -18.19 0.88
C ILE A 181 -11.57 -19.00 1.17
N ARG A 182 -11.44 -20.22 1.72
CA ARG A 182 -12.51 -21.15 2.12
C ARG A 182 -13.59 -21.36 1.05
N GLY A 183 -13.20 -21.34 -0.22
CA GLY A 183 -14.14 -21.44 -1.35
C GLY A 183 -15.09 -20.24 -1.51
N HIS A 184 -14.81 -19.11 -0.85
CA HIS A 184 -15.60 -17.90 -0.95
C HIS A 184 -15.42 -17.22 -2.32
N LYS A 185 -16.51 -17.16 -3.09
CA LYS A 185 -16.49 -16.68 -4.48
C LYS A 185 -15.94 -15.27 -4.62
N SER A 186 -16.40 -14.32 -3.80
CA SER A 186 -15.95 -12.92 -3.88
C SER A 186 -14.45 -12.78 -3.60
N THR A 187 -13.89 -13.61 -2.71
CA THR A 187 -12.45 -13.60 -2.43
C THR A 187 -11.66 -14.09 -3.63
N MET A 188 -12.08 -15.22 -4.21
CA MET A 188 -11.44 -15.78 -5.40
C MET A 188 -11.58 -14.87 -6.62
N GLU A 189 -12.72 -14.20 -6.78
CA GLU A 189 -12.99 -13.23 -7.84
C GLU A 189 -12.07 -12.01 -7.72
N ASN A 190 -11.96 -11.41 -6.53
CA ASN A 190 -11.06 -10.28 -6.29
C ASN A 190 -9.60 -10.64 -6.59
N ILE A 191 -9.12 -11.81 -6.14
CA ILE A 191 -7.76 -12.28 -6.43
C ILE A 191 -7.57 -12.44 -7.94
N SER A 192 -8.50 -13.11 -8.62
CA SER A 192 -8.36 -13.42 -10.05
C SER A 192 -8.43 -12.18 -10.91
N PHE A 193 -9.37 -11.28 -10.64
CA PHE A 193 -9.48 -9.99 -11.31
C PHE A 193 -8.19 -9.18 -11.13
N ALA A 194 -7.65 -9.10 -9.91
CA ALA A 194 -6.44 -8.34 -9.64
C ALA A 194 -5.21 -8.89 -10.36
N ILE A 195 -5.00 -10.21 -10.30
CA ILE A 195 -3.88 -10.90 -10.97
C ILE A 195 -3.99 -10.75 -12.49
N ASP A 196 -5.18 -10.96 -13.07
CA ASP A 196 -5.43 -10.80 -14.51
C ASP A 196 -5.20 -9.35 -14.96
N PHE A 197 -5.76 -8.38 -14.24
CA PHE A 197 -5.64 -6.96 -14.55
C PHE A 197 -4.19 -6.48 -14.54
N TRP A 198 -3.45 -6.71 -13.45
CA TRP A 198 -2.06 -6.23 -13.35
C TRP A 198 -1.10 -6.99 -14.27
N SER A 199 -1.37 -8.26 -14.54
CA SER A 199 -0.55 -9.05 -15.46
C SER A 199 -0.91 -8.88 -16.94
N GLN A 200 -1.96 -8.11 -17.28
CA GLN A 200 -2.48 -8.01 -18.64
C GLN A 200 -2.78 -9.41 -19.23
N SER A 201 -3.48 -10.23 -18.43
CA SER A 201 -3.83 -11.62 -18.72
C SER A 201 -2.64 -12.57 -18.95
N GLN A 202 -1.43 -12.21 -18.50
CA GLN A 202 -0.24 -13.08 -18.60
C GLN A 202 -0.07 -14.02 -17.41
N MET A 203 -0.78 -13.79 -16.30
CA MET A 203 -0.75 -14.62 -15.10
C MET A 203 -2.13 -15.17 -14.76
N GLN A 204 -2.14 -16.33 -14.12
CA GLN A 204 -3.37 -16.98 -13.70
C GLN A 204 -3.35 -17.26 -12.20
N ALA A 205 -4.40 -16.82 -11.51
CA ALA A 205 -4.71 -17.21 -10.15
C ALA A 205 -5.34 -18.61 -10.16
N VAL A 206 -4.74 -19.54 -9.41
CA VAL A 206 -5.21 -20.93 -9.31
C VAL A 206 -5.51 -21.25 -7.85
N PHE A 207 -6.69 -21.81 -7.61
CA PHE A 207 -7.18 -22.17 -6.28
C PHE A 207 -7.19 -23.68 -6.09
N LEU A 208 -7.13 -24.11 -4.83
CA LEU A 208 -7.05 -25.51 -4.45
C LEU A 208 -8.30 -25.92 -3.66
N ARG A 209 -8.95 -27.03 -4.04
CA ARG A 209 -10.16 -27.52 -3.33
C ARG A 209 -9.93 -27.78 -1.84
N HIS A 210 -8.71 -28.16 -1.46
CA HIS A 210 -8.31 -28.48 -0.08
C HIS A 210 -7.21 -27.54 0.42
N GLU A 211 -7.25 -26.28 -0.01
CA GLU A 211 -6.29 -25.21 0.34
C GLU A 211 -5.98 -25.09 1.84
N GLY A 212 -6.96 -25.32 2.73
CA GLY A 212 -6.76 -25.23 4.18
C GLY A 212 -6.03 -26.42 4.80
N TYR A 213 -5.88 -27.53 4.06
CA TYR A 213 -5.38 -28.80 4.58
C TYR A 213 -3.96 -29.15 4.12
N LEU A 214 -3.32 -28.28 3.33
CA LEU A 214 -2.01 -28.56 2.74
C LEU A 214 -0.96 -28.99 3.78
N GLY A 215 -0.88 -28.27 4.89
CA GLY A 215 0.06 -28.57 5.97
C GLY A 215 -0.19 -29.94 6.62
N ALA A 216 -1.45 -30.27 6.93
CA ALA A 216 -1.81 -31.55 7.53
C ALA A 216 -1.57 -32.72 6.57
N LEU A 217 -1.92 -32.54 5.29
CA LEU A 217 -1.73 -33.54 4.25
C LEU A 217 -0.25 -33.85 4.03
N GLY A 218 0.60 -32.83 3.91
CA GLY A 218 2.03 -33.09 3.76
C GLY A 218 2.66 -33.70 5.01
N ALA A 219 2.19 -33.36 6.22
CA ALA A 219 2.65 -34.00 7.45
C ALA A 219 2.30 -35.50 7.47
N LEU A 220 1.10 -35.87 7.01
CA LEU A 220 0.70 -37.27 6.84
C LEU A 220 1.60 -38.00 5.83
N MET A 221 1.92 -37.36 4.69
CA MET A 221 2.82 -37.95 3.69
C MET A 221 4.24 -38.14 4.23
N SER A 222 4.74 -37.19 5.02
CA SER A 222 6.05 -37.34 5.68
C SER A 222 6.10 -38.49 6.68
N TYR A 223 4.95 -38.98 7.17
CA TYR A 223 4.88 -40.16 8.05
C TYR A 223 4.91 -41.47 7.25
N GLY A 224 4.31 -41.50 6.05
CA GLY A 224 4.31 -42.67 5.17
C GLY A 224 5.70 -43.04 4.64
N ASP A 225 6.53 -42.04 4.36
CA ASP A 225 7.93 -42.20 3.91
C ASP A 225 8.86 -42.80 4.98
N LEU A 226 8.45 -42.87 6.26
CA LEU A 226 9.24 -43.55 7.31
C LEU A 226 9.24 -45.08 7.16
N SER A 227 8.38 -45.63 6.29
CA SER A 227 8.26 -47.08 6.06
C SER A 227 8.99 -47.59 4.80
N GLY A 228 9.66 -46.72 4.03
CA GLY A 228 10.38 -47.09 2.81
C GLY A 228 11.56 -46.17 2.53
N GLU A 229 12.76 -46.71 2.74
CA GLU A 229 14.08 -46.30 2.23
C GLU A 229 14.57 -44.84 2.42
N ASN A 230 15.70 -44.74 3.13
CA ASN A 230 16.71 -43.68 3.11
C ASN A 230 16.30 -42.27 3.56
N LEU A 231 16.24 -42.10 4.89
CA LEU A 231 16.56 -40.83 5.54
C LEU A 231 18.05 -40.49 5.38
N THR A 232 18.47 -40.16 4.15
CA THR A 232 19.62 -39.27 3.95
C THR A 232 19.04 -37.87 3.76
N VAL A 233 18.92 -37.16 4.87
CA VAL A 233 18.79 -35.71 4.86
C VAL A 233 20.12 -35.19 4.32
N GLU A 234 20.21 -34.94 3.01
CA GLU A 234 21.34 -34.16 2.50
C GLU A 234 21.19 -32.74 3.01
N GLU A 235 22.08 -32.39 3.95
CA GLU A 235 22.32 -31.04 4.40
C GLU A 235 22.64 -30.15 3.20
N SER A 236 21.69 -29.32 2.80
CA SER A 236 22.01 -28.15 2.00
C SER A 236 22.73 -27.15 2.90
N LYS A 237 24.05 -27.32 3.04
CA LYS A 237 24.94 -26.23 3.44
C LYS A 237 24.74 -25.10 2.44
N GLU A 238 24.29 -23.95 2.95
CA GLU A 238 24.34 -22.70 2.21
C GLU A 238 25.77 -22.50 1.71
N LYS A 239 25.94 -22.47 0.38
CA LYS A 239 27.13 -21.89 -0.23
C LYS A 239 26.88 -20.41 -0.36
N GLU A 240 27.59 -19.63 0.44
CA GLU A 240 27.89 -18.24 0.10
C GLU A 240 28.46 -18.18 -1.33
N PRO A 241 28.09 -17.20 -2.15
CA PRO A 241 28.77 -16.98 -3.43
C PRO A 241 30.18 -16.48 -3.15
N HIS A 242 31.17 -17.37 -3.24
CA HIS A 242 32.56 -16.99 -3.47
C HIS A 242 32.68 -16.41 -4.88
N HIS A 243 32.81 -15.09 -4.99
CA HIS A 243 33.51 -14.47 -6.11
C HIS A 243 34.79 -13.83 -5.57
N GLU A 244 35.86 -13.99 -6.34
CA GLU A 244 37.27 -13.81 -5.98
C GLU A 244 37.62 -12.47 -5.30
N SER A 245 38.55 -12.59 -4.36
CA SER A 245 39.23 -11.50 -3.67
C SER A 245 40.02 -10.62 -4.64
N ALA A 246 39.77 -9.31 -4.60
CA ALA A 246 40.75 -8.30 -4.94
C ALA A 246 41.24 -7.65 -3.64
N ALA A 247 42.56 -7.54 -3.51
CA ALA A 247 43.29 -7.04 -2.35
C ALA A 247 43.17 -5.51 -2.18
N PRO A 248 43.62 -4.92 -1.05
CA PRO A 248 43.17 -3.63 -0.56
C PRO A 248 43.80 -2.47 -1.32
N VAL A 249 42.99 -1.46 -1.64
CA VAL A 249 43.49 -0.14 -2.04
C VAL A 249 43.31 0.79 -0.85
N ASP A 250 44.45 1.10 -0.23
CA ASP A 250 44.64 2.23 0.66
C ASP A 250 44.61 3.52 -0.17
N GLY A 251 44.09 4.60 0.40
CA GLY A 251 44.26 5.95 -0.19
C GLY A 251 43.00 6.79 -0.35
N THR A 252 42.86 7.72 0.60
CA THR A 252 42.51 9.13 0.38
C THR A 252 41.13 9.50 -0.16
N SER A 253 40.33 10.05 0.76
CA SER A 253 39.47 11.23 0.60
C SER A 253 39.54 11.95 -0.75
N SER A 254 38.42 11.93 -1.47
CA SER A 254 37.91 13.05 -2.25
C SER A 254 36.45 12.75 -2.64
N ASP A 255 35.53 12.86 -1.69
CA ASP A 255 34.12 13.10 -2.04
C ASP A 255 34.02 14.56 -2.50
N GLU A 256 34.54 14.80 -3.71
CA GLU A 256 34.18 15.99 -4.49
C GLU A 256 32.80 15.74 -5.11
N GLU A 257 31.96 16.76 -4.97
CA GLU A 257 30.62 16.92 -5.52
C GLU A 257 30.44 16.28 -6.91
N ASN A 258 29.56 15.29 -7.01
CA ASN A 258 29.00 14.86 -8.30
C ASN A 258 27.52 15.27 -8.36
N ASP A 259 27.29 16.58 -8.50
CA ASP A 259 25.98 17.16 -8.82
C ASP A 259 25.70 16.95 -10.32
N GLY A 260 24.63 16.24 -10.67
CA GLY A 260 24.22 16.24 -12.08
C GLY A 260 23.14 15.25 -12.53
N ASN A 261 23.01 14.05 -11.95
CA ASN A 261 21.99 13.11 -12.42
C ASN A 261 21.32 12.23 -11.34
N ILE A 262 20.14 12.67 -10.91
CA ILE A 262 19.26 11.94 -10.00
C ILE A 262 18.50 10.78 -10.66
N PHE A 263 18.52 10.66 -12.00
CA PHE A 263 17.77 9.67 -12.76
C PHE A 263 18.57 8.38 -13.04
N PRO A 264 17.92 7.21 -13.14
CA PRO A 264 16.51 6.98 -12.89
C PRO A 264 16.22 6.82 -11.38
N TYR A 265 14.95 7.00 -11.00
CA TYR A 265 14.45 6.75 -9.65
C TYR A 265 12.96 6.37 -9.63
N LEU A 266 12.53 5.73 -8.55
CA LEU A 266 11.12 5.46 -8.29
C LEU A 266 10.54 6.61 -7.46
N LEU A 267 9.53 7.29 -7.98
CA LEU A 267 8.72 8.24 -7.21
C LEU A 267 7.53 7.52 -6.59
N VAL A 268 7.48 7.46 -5.26
CA VAL A 268 6.36 6.91 -4.48
C VAL A 268 5.56 8.07 -3.91
N ASN A 269 4.42 8.34 -4.54
CA ASN A 269 3.50 9.40 -4.13
C ASN A 269 2.39 8.85 -3.23
N ILE A 270 2.43 9.20 -1.94
CA ILE A 270 1.52 8.72 -0.91
C ILE A 270 0.50 9.81 -0.59
N GLY A 271 -0.65 9.75 -1.25
CA GLY A 271 -1.82 10.54 -0.93
C GLY A 271 -2.88 9.67 -0.25
N SER A 272 -4.16 9.87 -0.62
CA SER A 272 -5.24 8.97 -0.18
C SER A 272 -4.94 7.51 -0.57
N GLY A 273 -4.52 7.29 -1.82
CA GLY A 273 -3.85 6.07 -2.27
C GLY A 273 -2.35 6.28 -2.49
N VAL A 274 -1.67 5.29 -3.06
CA VAL A 274 -0.25 5.33 -3.41
C VAL A 274 -0.07 5.17 -4.90
N SER A 275 0.75 6.01 -5.53
CA SER A 275 1.15 5.88 -6.94
C SER A 275 2.66 5.70 -7.03
N MET A 276 3.11 4.74 -7.83
CA MET A 276 4.52 4.41 -8.02
C MET A 276 4.90 4.65 -9.48
N ILE A 277 5.77 5.61 -9.69
CA ILE A 277 6.11 6.15 -11.01
C ILE A 277 7.61 6.01 -11.20
N GLU A 278 8.03 5.33 -12.25
CA GLU A 278 9.42 5.34 -12.67
C GLU A 278 9.72 6.65 -13.39
N VAL A 279 10.73 7.37 -12.92
CA VAL A 279 11.19 8.61 -13.53
C VAL A 279 12.54 8.33 -14.20
N ILE A 280 12.51 8.27 -15.52
CA ILE A 280 13.65 7.89 -16.37
C ILE A 280 14.54 9.10 -16.66
N GLY A 281 13.92 10.28 -16.75
CA GLY A 281 14.59 11.53 -17.06
C GLY A 281 13.64 12.71 -17.00
N LYS A 282 14.14 13.91 -17.32
CA LYS A 282 13.33 15.12 -17.41
C LYS A 282 12.16 14.90 -18.39
N GLY A 283 10.93 15.11 -17.92
CA GLY A 283 9.71 14.91 -18.72
C GLY A 283 9.42 13.47 -19.16
N LYS A 284 10.24 12.48 -18.77
CA LYS A 284 10.11 11.08 -19.19
C LYS A 284 9.89 10.18 -17.98
N PHE A 285 8.65 9.75 -17.82
CA PHE A 285 8.22 8.92 -16.69
C PHE A 285 7.10 7.98 -17.08
N GLU A 286 6.95 6.89 -16.33
CA GLU A 286 5.93 5.87 -16.53
C GLU A 286 5.32 5.47 -15.19
N ARG A 287 3.99 5.40 -15.12
CA ARG A 287 3.32 4.87 -13.93
C ARG A 287 3.34 3.35 -13.97
N ILE A 288 4.14 2.75 -13.11
CA ILE A 288 4.30 1.29 -13.02
C ILE A 288 3.07 0.65 -12.39
N ILE A 289 2.68 1.12 -11.20
CA ILE A 289 1.53 0.59 -10.46
C ILE A 289 1.06 1.62 -9.40
N GLY A 290 -0.02 1.31 -8.68
CA GLY A 290 -0.38 2.00 -7.44
C GLY A 290 -1.04 1.05 -6.44
N SER A 291 -1.16 1.49 -5.19
CA SER A 291 -1.85 0.76 -4.13
C SER A 291 -2.98 1.61 -3.57
N HIS A 292 -4.16 1.03 -3.36
CA HIS A 292 -5.28 1.74 -2.73
C HIS A 292 -5.13 1.84 -1.20
N LEU A 293 -4.16 1.14 -0.59
CA LEU A 293 -3.85 1.24 0.83
C LEU A 293 -2.86 2.38 1.09
N GLY A 294 -3.34 3.61 0.89
CA GLY A 294 -2.57 4.82 1.17
C GLY A 294 -2.95 5.47 2.50
N GLY A 295 -2.58 6.74 2.66
CA GLY A 295 -2.87 7.50 3.87
C GLY A 295 -4.37 7.68 4.12
N GLY A 296 -5.18 7.67 3.06
CA GLY A 296 -6.62 7.75 3.17
C GLY A 296 -7.24 6.53 3.83
N THR A 297 -6.70 5.34 3.54
CA THR A 297 -7.09 4.11 4.23
C THR A 297 -6.67 4.11 5.68
N ILE A 298 -5.43 4.55 5.96
CA ILE A 298 -4.91 4.63 7.34
C ILE A 298 -5.79 5.54 8.18
N LEU A 299 -6.03 6.77 7.72
CA LEU A 299 -6.82 7.75 8.46
C LEU A 299 -8.30 7.33 8.55
N GLY A 300 -8.86 6.75 7.49
CA GLY A 300 -10.22 6.21 7.49
C GLY A 300 -10.41 5.12 8.54
N LEU A 301 -9.51 4.13 8.60
CA LEU A 301 -9.55 3.09 9.62
C LEU A 301 -9.26 3.64 11.02
N ALA A 302 -8.28 4.55 11.16
CA ALA A 302 -7.94 5.17 12.43
C ALA A 302 -9.15 5.88 13.02
N ARG A 303 -9.83 6.71 12.22
CA ARG A 303 -11.05 7.41 12.63
C ARG A 303 -12.16 6.46 13.10
N LEU A 304 -12.33 5.30 12.44
CA LEU A 304 -13.32 4.30 12.86
C LEU A 304 -12.94 3.59 14.17
N LEU A 305 -11.64 3.33 14.39
CA LEU A 305 -11.16 2.58 15.55
C LEU A 305 -10.92 3.45 16.79
N THR A 306 -10.51 4.70 16.61
CA THR A 306 -10.05 5.58 17.70
C THR A 306 -10.86 6.87 17.82
N GLY A 307 -11.62 7.23 16.79
CA GLY A 307 -12.33 8.51 16.73
C GLY A 307 -11.45 9.70 16.36
N CYS A 308 -10.16 9.52 16.07
CA CYS A 308 -9.28 10.62 15.69
C CYS A 308 -9.76 11.33 14.41
N SER A 309 -9.53 12.63 14.35
CA SER A 309 -10.07 13.51 13.33
C SER A 309 -9.04 13.99 12.30
N SER A 310 -7.76 13.98 12.66
CA SER A 310 -6.65 14.37 11.80
C SER A 310 -5.53 13.32 11.79
N TYR A 311 -4.60 13.45 10.84
CA TYR A 311 -3.46 12.55 10.75
C TYR A 311 -2.45 12.80 11.87
N GLU A 312 -2.31 14.04 12.33
CA GLU A 312 -1.46 14.44 13.45
C GLU A 312 -1.93 13.78 14.75
N GLU A 313 -3.22 13.86 15.05
CA GLU A 313 -3.82 13.20 16.21
C GLU A 313 -3.62 11.67 16.15
N PHE A 314 -3.80 11.08 14.96
CA PHE A 314 -3.51 9.66 14.73
C PHE A 314 -2.04 9.32 15.02
N LEU A 315 -1.11 10.15 14.55
CA LEU A 315 0.31 9.95 14.82
C LEU A 315 0.58 10.05 16.31
N GLU A 316 0.11 11.09 17.01
CA GLU A 316 0.24 11.23 18.47
C GLU A 316 -0.27 10.03 19.25
N LEU A 317 -1.44 9.49 18.89
CA LEU A 317 -1.98 8.25 19.47
C LEU A 317 -1.02 7.08 19.22
N SER A 318 -0.58 6.90 17.97
CA SER A 318 0.32 5.80 17.60
C SER A 318 1.67 5.88 18.34
N GLN A 319 2.12 7.09 18.69
CA GLN A 319 3.38 7.32 19.42
C GLN A 319 3.33 6.80 20.85
N ARG A 320 2.16 6.89 21.48
CA ARG A 320 1.93 6.49 22.88
C ARG A 320 1.53 5.02 23.00
N GLY A 321 1.25 4.37 21.88
CA GLY A 321 0.77 3.00 21.83
C GLY A 321 1.87 1.95 21.67
N ASN A 322 1.50 0.70 21.94
CA ASN A 322 2.29 -0.48 21.70
C ASN A 322 1.54 -1.42 20.75
N ASN A 323 2.01 -1.54 19.50
CA ASN A 323 1.38 -2.40 18.52
C ASN A 323 1.40 -3.89 18.94
N LEU A 324 2.39 -4.33 19.73
CA LEU A 324 2.52 -5.73 20.17
C LEU A 324 1.41 -6.19 21.12
N SER A 325 0.63 -5.26 21.66
CA SER A 325 -0.59 -5.54 22.44
C SER A 325 -1.68 -6.20 21.60
N VAL A 326 -1.74 -5.89 20.29
CA VAL A 326 -2.79 -6.38 19.37
C VAL A 326 -2.24 -7.15 18.17
N ASP A 327 -0.97 -6.96 17.84
CA ASP A 327 -0.28 -7.70 16.79
C ASP A 327 0.13 -9.10 17.27
N LEU A 328 -0.13 -10.11 16.45
CA LEU A 328 0.40 -11.46 16.62
C LEU A 328 1.83 -11.52 16.08
N THR A 329 2.78 -11.95 16.90
CA THR A 329 4.20 -12.10 16.55
C THR A 329 4.56 -13.54 16.21
N VAL A 330 5.74 -13.74 15.63
CA VAL A 330 6.33 -15.07 15.40
C VAL A 330 6.57 -15.77 16.75
N GLY A 331 6.96 -15.02 17.78
CA GLY A 331 7.15 -15.55 19.13
C GLY A 331 5.88 -16.10 19.76
N ASP A 332 4.74 -15.45 19.51
CA ASP A 332 3.43 -15.94 19.96
C ASP A 332 3.05 -17.29 19.32
N ILE A 333 3.63 -17.64 18.17
CA ILE A 333 3.35 -18.88 17.42
C ILE A 333 4.38 -19.97 17.71
N TYR A 334 5.66 -19.61 17.77
CA TYR A 334 6.79 -20.55 17.80
C TYR A 334 7.62 -20.50 19.09
N GLY A 335 7.31 -19.59 20.01
CA GLY A 335 8.06 -19.37 21.25
C GLY A 335 9.20 -18.36 21.12
N ASP A 336 9.93 -18.15 22.21
CA ASP A 336 10.87 -17.02 22.38
C ASP A 336 12.07 -17.03 21.41
N GLU A 337 12.42 -18.18 20.84
CA GLU A 337 13.48 -18.29 19.83
C GLU A 337 13.00 -17.86 18.42
N GLY A 338 11.71 -17.62 18.24
CA GLY A 338 11.11 -17.31 16.95
C GLY A 338 11.17 -18.52 16.01
N TYR A 339 11.58 -18.31 14.76
CA TYR A 339 11.76 -19.40 13.81
C TYR A 339 13.13 -19.31 13.10
N PRO A 340 14.22 -19.74 13.76
CA PRO A 340 15.60 -19.57 13.29
C PRO A 340 15.88 -20.22 11.94
N LYS A 341 15.22 -21.35 11.64
CA LYS A 341 15.37 -22.11 10.37
C LYS A 341 15.19 -21.25 9.12
N ILE A 342 14.47 -20.14 9.22
CA ILE A 342 14.21 -19.21 8.11
C ILE A 342 14.52 -17.75 8.49
N GLY A 343 15.28 -17.55 9.55
CA GLY A 343 15.71 -16.23 10.00
C GLY A 343 14.57 -15.29 10.42
N LEU A 344 13.48 -15.80 11.03
CA LEU A 344 12.42 -14.94 11.57
C LEU A 344 12.59 -14.77 13.10
N PRO A 345 12.98 -13.58 13.60
CA PRO A 345 13.02 -13.28 15.03
C PRO A 345 11.64 -13.38 15.67
N ALA A 346 11.58 -13.74 16.96
CA ALA A 346 10.35 -13.81 17.74
C ALA A 346 9.55 -12.51 17.74
N SER A 347 10.22 -11.35 17.74
CA SER A 347 9.60 -10.02 17.69
C SER A 347 8.95 -9.66 16.35
N THR A 348 9.14 -10.47 15.31
CA THR A 348 8.57 -10.20 13.99
C THR A 348 7.05 -10.31 14.03
N THR A 349 6.33 -9.31 13.54
CA THR A 349 4.87 -9.40 13.39
C THR A 349 4.51 -10.49 12.37
N ALA A 350 3.76 -11.50 12.81
CA ALA A 350 3.19 -12.55 11.98
C ALA A 350 1.84 -12.13 11.38
N ALA A 351 1.01 -11.42 12.15
CA ALA A 351 -0.24 -10.83 11.68
C ALA A 351 -0.58 -9.57 12.49
N SER A 352 -0.75 -8.43 11.81
CA SER A 352 -1.23 -7.22 12.50
C SER A 352 -2.63 -7.44 13.05
N PHE A 353 -3.00 -6.88 14.20
CA PHE A 353 -4.30 -7.15 14.84
C PHE A 353 -4.62 -8.64 15.11
N GLY A 354 -3.65 -9.56 14.95
CA GLY A 354 -3.87 -11.00 15.05
C GLY A 354 -4.20 -11.49 16.47
N LYS A 355 -3.97 -10.68 17.51
CA LYS A 355 -4.36 -10.97 18.90
C LYS A 355 -5.78 -10.51 19.25
N VAL A 356 -6.46 -9.78 18.36
CA VAL A 356 -7.82 -9.29 18.62
C VAL A 356 -8.78 -10.46 18.79
N ASN A 357 -9.24 -10.66 20.02
CA ASN A 357 -10.14 -11.75 20.39
C ASN A 357 -11.57 -11.25 20.69
N SER A 358 -11.72 -10.05 21.25
CA SER A 358 -12.98 -9.34 21.50
C SER A 358 -13.37 -8.42 20.34
N SER A 359 -14.68 -8.27 20.12
CA SER A 359 -15.27 -7.32 19.18
C SER A 359 -15.57 -5.95 19.80
N LYS A 360 -15.32 -5.75 21.09
CA LYS A 360 -15.54 -4.46 21.76
C LYS A 360 -14.28 -3.61 21.66
N LEU A 361 -14.39 -2.44 21.04
CA LEU A 361 -13.29 -1.46 20.97
C LEU A 361 -12.80 -1.02 22.36
N SER A 362 -13.68 -0.95 23.35
CA SER A 362 -13.36 -0.58 24.74
C SER A 362 -12.37 -1.51 25.44
N ASP A 363 -12.20 -2.73 24.93
CA ASP A 363 -11.29 -3.71 25.52
C ASP A 363 -9.83 -3.46 25.12
N TYR A 364 -9.57 -2.48 24.23
CA TYR A 364 -8.27 -2.14 23.71
C TYR A 364 -7.98 -0.65 23.91
N LYS A 365 -6.70 -0.32 24.11
CA LYS A 365 -6.26 1.09 24.11
C LYS A 365 -6.27 1.61 22.67
N MET A 366 -6.86 2.78 22.46
CA MET A 366 -6.90 3.42 21.14
C MET A 366 -5.50 3.70 20.60
N GLU A 367 -4.56 4.01 21.49
CA GLU A 367 -3.14 4.18 21.18
C GLU A 367 -2.52 2.90 20.57
N ASP A 368 -2.82 1.72 21.14
CA ASP A 368 -2.30 0.44 20.66
C ASP A 368 -2.87 0.08 19.27
N LEU A 369 -4.16 0.39 19.04
CA LEU A 369 -4.81 0.24 17.73
C LEU A 369 -4.17 1.19 16.69
N ALA A 370 -3.92 2.45 17.06
CA ALA A 370 -3.27 3.43 16.20
C ALA A 370 -1.83 3.00 15.87
N ALA A 371 -1.07 2.51 16.85
CA ALA A 371 0.28 1.99 16.67
C ALA A 371 0.32 0.79 15.70
N ALA A 372 -0.63 -0.14 15.84
CA ALA A 372 -0.76 -1.29 14.95
C ALA A 372 -1.16 -0.91 13.53
N LEU A 373 -2.06 0.05 13.35
CA LEU A 373 -2.38 0.61 12.03
C LEU A 373 -1.15 1.24 11.38
N LEU A 374 -0.47 2.17 12.08
CA LEU A 374 0.71 2.84 11.53
C LEU A 374 1.76 1.80 11.13
N ASN A 375 2.07 0.86 12.03
CA ASN A 375 3.06 -0.18 11.77
C ASN A 375 2.71 -1.02 10.53
N SER A 376 1.45 -1.48 10.45
CA SER A 376 0.99 -2.36 9.38
C SER A 376 1.07 -1.70 8.00
N PHE A 377 0.55 -0.48 7.88
CA PHE A 377 0.48 0.19 6.59
C PHE A 377 1.83 0.76 6.16
N THR A 378 2.66 1.26 7.08
CA THR A 378 4.00 1.72 6.74
C THR A 378 4.88 0.58 6.21
N TYR A 379 4.82 -0.60 6.85
CA TYR A 379 5.52 -1.78 6.36
C TYR A 379 4.98 -2.22 4.99
N ASN A 380 3.67 -2.19 4.78
CA ASN A 380 3.08 -2.54 3.49
C ASN A 380 3.53 -1.61 2.35
N ILE A 381 3.51 -0.30 2.58
CA ILE A 381 3.96 0.69 1.60
C ILE A 381 5.44 0.49 1.27
N GLY A 382 6.30 0.31 2.28
CA GLY A 382 7.72 0.03 2.09
C GLY A 382 7.96 -1.26 1.31
N GLN A 383 7.20 -2.32 1.62
CA GLN A 383 7.32 -3.61 0.94
C GLN A 383 6.96 -3.54 -0.54
N ILE A 384 5.83 -2.89 -0.87
CA ILE A 384 5.39 -2.74 -2.27
C ILE A 384 6.38 -1.84 -3.02
N ALA A 385 6.83 -0.75 -2.41
CA ALA A 385 7.83 0.14 -3.01
C ALA A 385 9.14 -0.60 -3.33
N TYR A 386 9.59 -1.46 -2.42
CA TYR A 386 10.75 -2.33 -2.64
C TYR A 386 10.57 -3.26 -3.83
N PHE A 387 9.44 -3.97 -3.91
CA PHE A 387 9.20 -4.90 -5.02
C PHE A 387 9.10 -4.17 -6.36
N VAL A 388 8.46 -3.01 -6.40
CA VAL A 388 8.36 -2.20 -7.62
C VAL A 388 9.72 -1.65 -8.04
N ALA A 389 10.53 -1.15 -7.09
CA ALA A 389 11.87 -0.69 -7.37
C ALA A 389 12.74 -1.81 -7.96
N ASN A 390 12.69 -3.02 -7.37
CA ASN A 390 13.40 -4.17 -7.89
C ASN A 390 12.91 -4.62 -9.27
N LEU A 391 11.60 -4.55 -9.51
CA LEU A 391 11.01 -4.94 -10.79
C LEU A 391 11.47 -4.02 -11.92
N SER A 392 11.62 -2.72 -11.64
CA SER A 392 12.17 -1.72 -12.55
C SER A 392 13.70 -1.61 -12.52
N GLY A 393 14.41 -2.39 -11.69
CA GLY A 393 15.87 -2.30 -11.53
C GLY A 393 16.38 -0.97 -10.94
N LEU A 394 15.55 -0.28 -10.15
CA LEU A 394 15.83 1.04 -9.58
C LEU A 394 16.48 0.93 -8.19
N LYS A 395 17.57 1.68 -7.98
CA LYS A 395 18.29 1.74 -6.69
C LYS A 395 17.94 2.96 -5.83
N ARG A 396 17.13 3.89 -6.35
CA ARG A 396 16.74 5.12 -5.66
C ARG A 396 15.23 5.21 -5.58
N ILE A 397 14.71 5.42 -4.37
CA ILE A 397 13.29 5.63 -4.12
C ILE A 397 13.10 7.00 -3.46
N PHE A 398 12.30 7.85 -4.09
CA PHE A 398 11.88 9.13 -3.56
C PHE A 398 10.44 9.03 -3.08
N PHE A 399 10.23 9.22 -1.78
CA PHE A 399 8.93 9.28 -1.17
C PHE A 399 8.44 10.72 -1.11
N ARG A 400 7.16 10.92 -1.43
CA ARG A 400 6.45 12.18 -1.21
C ARG A 400 5.04 11.94 -0.68
N GLY A 401 4.49 12.94 -0.01
CA GLY A 401 3.08 12.99 0.36
C GLY A 401 2.87 13.32 1.83
N ALA A 402 1.77 14.02 2.13
CA ALA A 402 1.48 14.58 3.44
C ALA A 402 1.33 13.55 4.56
N TYR A 403 1.14 12.27 4.22
CA TYR A 403 1.04 11.19 5.21
C TYR A 403 2.40 10.62 5.63
N VAL A 404 3.49 11.03 4.99
CA VAL A 404 4.83 10.48 5.24
C VAL A 404 5.85 11.59 5.47
N CYS A 405 5.95 12.53 4.54
CA CYS A 405 6.91 13.63 4.65
C CYS A 405 6.51 14.55 5.82
N GLY A 406 7.51 15.05 6.55
CA GLY A 406 7.27 15.79 7.80
C GLY A 406 6.98 14.91 9.03
N HIS A 407 6.84 13.59 8.88
CA HIS A 407 6.52 12.68 9.98
C HIS A 407 7.65 11.68 10.26
N GLU A 408 8.56 12.06 11.16
CA GLU A 408 9.81 11.34 11.47
C GLU A 408 9.59 9.84 11.70
N LYS A 409 8.57 9.45 12.48
CA LYS A 409 8.29 8.04 12.79
C LYS A 409 7.88 7.22 11.57
N THR A 410 7.09 7.81 10.68
CA THR A 410 6.68 7.14 9.44
C THR A 410 7.88 6.98 8.52
N MET A 411 8.67 8.05 8.35
CA MET A 411 9.89 8.03 7.54
C MET A 411 10.92 7.03 8.06
N ASP A 412 11.14 6.98 9.38
CA ASP A 412 12.06 6.04 10.03
C ASP A 412 11.61 4.58 9.84
N LYS A 413 10.32 4.28 10.03
CA LYS A 413 9.78 2.93 9.80
C LYS A 413 9.94 2.49 8.33
N ILE A 414 9.62 3.34 7.36
CA ILE A 414 9.84 3.05 5.93
C ILE A 414 11.32 2.78 5.69
N SER A 415 12.20 3.67 6.15
CA SER A 415 13.65 3.57 5.95
C SER A 415 14.23 2.27 6.52
N ARG A 416 13.86 1.90 7.75
CA ARG A 416 14.30 0.65 8.38
C ARG A 416 13.81 -0.57 7.61
N SER A 417 12.55 -0.57 7.18
CA SER A 417 11.98 -1.67 6.43
C SER A 417 12.68 -1.86 5.07
N LEU A 418 12.90 -0.77 4.32
CA LEU A 418 13.61 -0.79 3.05
C LEU A 418 15.06 -1.21 3.22
N LYS A 419 15.76 -0.70 4.23
CA LYS A 419 17.14 -1.11 4.53
C LYS A 419 17.23 -2.60 4.84
N TYR A 420 16.26 -3.16 5.58
CA TYR A 420 16.20 -4.58 5.87
C TYR A 420 16.02 -5.43 4.60
N TRP A 421 15.04 -5.10 3.76
CA TRP A 421 14.78 -5.89 2.54
C TRP A 421 15.83 -5.73 1.45
N SER A 422 16.34 -4.51 1.26
CA SER A 422 17.34 -4.21 0.24
C SER A 422 18.78 -4.51 0.68
N LYS A 423 19.00 -4.90 1.93
CA LYS A 423 20.35 -5.01 2.54
C LYS A 423 21.19 -3.72 2.37
N GLY A 424 20.53 -2.56 2.26
CA GLY A 424 21.16 -1.27 2.05
C GLY A 424 21.45 -0.90 0.59
N GLU A 425 21.08 -1.72 -0.39
CA GLU A 425 21.30 -1.45 -1.82
C GLU A 425 20.36 -0.37 -2.39
N VAL A 426 19.23 -0.11 -1.73
CA VAL A 426 18.24 0.88 -2.15
C VAL A 426 18.37 2.13 -1.29
N GLN A 427 18.69 3.26 -1.92
CA GLN A 427 18.68 4.57 -1.29
C GLN A 427 17.25 5.09 -1.17
N THR A 428 16.89 5.50 0.04
CA THR A 428 15.57 6.09 0.35
C THR A 428 15.74 7.58 0.62
N THR A 429 14.94 8.39 -0.08
CA THR A 429 14.91 9.86 0.08
C THR A 429 13.47 10.32 0.30
N PHE A 430 13.24 11.24 1.23
CA PHE A 430 11.94 11.87 1.44
C PHE A 430 11.99 13.30 0.93
N LEU A 431 11.05 13.67 0.07
CA LEU A 431 11.00 15.01 -0.51
C LEU A 431 10.38 15.99 0.49
N CYS A 432 11.06 17.12 0.71
CA CYS A 432 10.53 18.26 1.44
C CYS A 432 9.51 19.05 0.61
N HIS A 433 8.65 19.81 1.30
CA HIS A 433 7.68 20.72 0.69
C HIS A 433 6.75 20.04 -0.33
N GLU A 434 6.39 18.77 -0.07
CA GLU A 434 5.64 17.90 -0.98
C GLU A 434 4.27 18.43 -1.37
N GLY A 435 3.67 19.30 -0.54
CA GLY A 435 2.39 19.96 -0.78
C GLY A 435 2.39 20.86 -2.02
N PHE A 436 3.56 21.39 -2.41
CA PHE A 436 3.68 22.35 -3.52
C PHE A 436 4.21 21.73 -4.81
N LEU A 437 4.84 20.55 -4.75
CA LEU A 437 5.52 19.94 -5.91
C LEU A 437 4.59 19.67 -7.11
N GLY A 438 3.33 19.33 -6.86
CA GLY A 438 2.34 19.15 -7.94
C GLY A 438 2.04 20.46 -8.65
N THR A 439 1.80 21.53 -7.88
CA THR A 439 1.56 22.87 -8.39
C THR A 439 2.77 23.44 -9.11
N LEU A 440 3.97 23.23 -8.57
CA LEU A 440 5.22 23.66 -9.19
C LEU A 440 5.49 22.93 -10.50
N GLY A 441 5.28 21.61 -10.53
CA GLY A 441 5.39 20.82 -11.75
C GLY A 441 4.37 21.25 -12.82
N ALA A 442 3.13 21.54 -12.43
CA ALA A 442 2.14 22.13 -13.33
C ALA A 442 2.60 23.48 -13.86
N PHE A 443 3.08 24.38 -12.98
CA PHE A 443 3.62 25.68 -13.36
C PHE A 443 4.75 25.56 -14.40
N TRP A 444 5.73 24.68 -14.19
CA TRP A 444 6.82 24.45 -15.14
C TRP A 444 6.38 23.75 -16.43
N SER A 445 5.30 22.97 -16.41
CA SER A 445 4.74 22.42 -17.67
C SER A 445 4.19 23.50 -18.61
N TYR A 446 3.97 24.74 -18.11
CA TYR A 446 3.55 25.90 -18.89
C TYR A 446 4.72 26.67 -19.56
N GLU A 447 5.93 26.09 -19.66
CA GLU A 447 7.08 26.65 -20.39
C GLU A 447 6.77 27.15 -21.83
N ASN A 448 5.62 26.79 -22.42
CA ASN A 448 5.15 27.32 -23.71
C ASN A 448 4.32 28.64 -23.63
N MET A 449 4.25 29.33 -22.48
CA MET A 449 3.43 30.55 -22.30
C MET A 449 4.21 31.84 -22.00
N GLY A 450 5.55 31.84 -22.12
CA GLY A 450 6.36 33.07 -22.05
C GLY A 450 6.58 33.61 -20.63
N ILE A 451 6.68 32.72 -19.62
CA ILE A 451 6.83 33.06 -18.19
C ILE A 451 8.26 32.81 -17.68
N ASP A 452 9.24 32.75 -18.58
CA ASP A 452 10.60 32.24 -18.35
C ASP A 452 11.35 32.96 -17.22
N SER A 453 10.99 34.22 -16.93
CA SER A 453 11.56 35.02 -15.84
C SER A 453 11.09 34.62 -14.44
N LEU A 454 9.87 34.08 -14.28
CA LEU A 454 9.37 33.54 -12.99
C LEU A 454 9.80 32.09 -12.75
N ALA A 455 10.11 31.35 -13.82
CA ALA A 455 10.58 29.97 -13.74
C ALA A 455 12.09 29.85 -13.42
N ALA A 456 12.79 30.98 -13.25
CA ALA A 456 14.20 31.00 -12.91
C ALA A 456 14.47 30.19 -11.63
N HIS A 457 15.38 29.21 -11.73
CA HIS A 457 15.71 28.27 -10.66
C HIS A 457 16.03 28.97 -9.33
N GLU A 458 16.64 30.16 -9.36
CA GLU A 458 17.00 30.93 -8.17
C GLU A 458 15.78 31.47 -7.40
N VAL A 459 14.81 32.07 -8.10
CA VAL A 459 13.60 32.63 -7.46
C VAL A 459 12.78 31.52 -6.80
N ILE A 460 12.60 30.39 -7.49
CA ILE A 460 11.88 29.24 -6.93
C ILE A 460 12.67 28.60 -5.79
N ARG A 461 14.01 28.56 -5.89
CA ARG A 461 14.87 28.07 -4.80
C ARG A 461 14.68 28.92 -3.55
N GLU A 462 14.64 30.24 -3.67
CA GLU A 462 14.35 31.15 -2.55
C GLU A 462 12.96 30.92 -1.97
N VAL A 463 11.94 30.77 -2.83
CA VAL A 463 10.56 30.47 -2.39
C VAL A 463 10.47 29.14 -1.64
N LEU A 464 11.14 28.09 -2.14
CA LEU A 464 11.15 26.78 -1.49
C LEU A 464 11.93 26.79 -0.17
N LEU A 465 13.09 27.46 -0.13
CA LEU A 465 13.89 27.61 1.09
C LEU A 465 13.20 28.50 2.15
N GLY A 466 12.34 29.43 1.72
CA GLY A 466 11.53 30.27 2.60
C GLY A 466 10.21 29.63 3.04
N ALA A 467 9.76 28.55 2.40
CA ALA A 467 8.53 27.87 2.76
C ALA A 467 8.72 27.02 4.04
N PRO A 468 7.76 27.01 4.98
CA PRO A 468 7.85 26.15 6.15
C PRO A 468 7.90 24.67 5.75
N TYR A 469 8.78 23.90 6.40
CA TYR A 469 8.80 22.46 6.28
C TYR A 469 7.58 21.89 7.01
N THR A 470 6.81 21.03 6.34
CA THR A 470 5.55 20.47 6.83
C THR A 470 5.69 19.67 8.14
N GLY A 471 6.91 19.32 8.56
CA GLY A 471 7.23 18.66 9.83
C GLY A 471 7.71 19.56 10.99
N GLN A 472 7.88 20.87 10.79
CA GLN A 472 8.17 21.83 11.86
C GLN A 472 7.30 23.07 11.64
N PHE A 473 6.16 23.13 12.31
CA PHE A 473 5.59 24.44 12.60
C PHE A 473 6.34 25.04 13.79
N PRO A 474 6.79 26.30 13.71
CA PRO A 474 7.26 26.98 14.91
C PRO A 474 6.08 27.00 15.88
N SER A 475 6.32 26.59 17.13
CA SER A 475 5.58 27.15 18.24
C SER A 475 5.66 28.66 18.05
N LEU A 476 4.56 29.30 17.66
CA LEU A 476 4.47 30.76 17.70
C LEU A 476 5.00 31.17 19.08
N PRO A 477 5.97 32.08 19.16
CA PRO A 477 6.32 32.65 20.45
C PRO A 477 5.01 33.19 21.00
N VAL A 478 4.68 32.80 22.23
CA VAL A 478 3.73 33.55 23.03
C VAL A 478 4.42 34.90 23.23
N THR A 479 4.24 35.81 22.28
CA THR A 479 4.42 37.23 22.54
C THR A 479 3.35 37.55 23.56
N GLU A 480 3.77 37.70 24.82
CA GLU A 480 3.12 38.57 25.77
C GLU A 480 2.90 39.93 25.09
N GLN A 481 1.80 40.07 24.37
CA GLN A 481 1.27 41.37 24.04
C GLN A 481 0.52 41.83 25.28
N GLN A 482 1.22 42.72 25.98
CA GLN A 482 0.68 43.61 27.00
C GLN A 482 -0.73 44.06 26.64
N GLU A 483 -1.60 43.97 27.64
CA GLU A 483 -2.86 44.69 27.74
C GLU A 483 -2.72 46.10 27.15
N ASN A 484 -3.39 46.34 26.04
CA ASN A 484 -3.99 47.64 25.73
C ASN A 484 -5.12 47.40 24.74
N GLY A 485 -6.33 47.66 25.22
CA GLY A 485 -7.56 47.35 24.51
C GLY A 485 -7.78 48.26 23.31
N GLU A 486 -8.18 47.64 22.20
CA GLU A 486 -9.05 48.25 21.20
C GLU A 486 -9.89 47.13 20.55
N ASN A 487 -11.20 47.19 20.75
CA ASN A 487 -12.20 46.28 20.18
C ASN A 487 -12.24 46.47 18.65
N ASN A 488 -11.59 45.60 17.87
CA ASN A 488 -11.93 45.43 16.46
C ASN A 488 -12.95 44.29 16.35
N THR A 489 -14.22 44.65 16.16
CA THR A 489 -15.35 43.72 16.08
C THR A 489 -15.35 42.96 14.74
N LEU A 490 -15.80 41.71 14.78
CA LEU A 490 -16.04 40.81 13.63
C LEU A 490 -16.77 41.48 12.44
N GLU A 491 -17.52 42.55 12.69
CA GLU A 491 -18.24 43.33 11.69
C GLU A 491 -17.28 44.04 10.71
N GLY A 492 -16.12 44.50 11.17
CA GLY A 492 -15.12 45.16 10.32
C GLY A 492 -14.47 44.20 9.31
N GLU A 493 -14.21 42.96 9.72
CA GLU A 493 -13.70 41.92 8.81
C GLU A 493 -14.76 41.50 7.78
N ILE A 494 -16.03 41.42 8.18
CA ILE A 494 -17.14 41.12 7.26
C ILE A 494 -17.36 42.25 6.24
N GLU A 495 -17.24 43.51 6.66
CA GLU A 495 -17.32 44.69 5.78
C GLU A 495 -16.17 44.67 4.75
N CYS A 496 -14.95 44.37 5.20
CA CYS A 496 -13.78 44.24 4.32
C CYS A 496 -13.96 43.13 3.28
N LEU A 497 -14.46 41.96 3.69
CA LEU A 497 -14.73 40.83 2.79
C LEU A 497 -15.85 41.13 1.79
N ARG A 498 -16.87 41.93 2.16
CA ARG A 498 -17.90 42.38 1.22
C ARG A 498 -17.33 43.33 0.17
N ASN A 499 -16.48 44.28 0.58
CA ASN A 499 -15.86 45.23 -0.33
C ASN A 499 -14.92 44.53 -1.32
N ASN A 500 -14.13 43.56 -0.86
CA ASN A 500 -13.27 42.76 -1.72
C ASN A 500 -14.08 41.92 -2.74
N ASN A 501 -15.21 41.33 -2.31
CA ASN A 501 -16.09 40.60 -3.23
C ASN A 501 -16.77 41.52 -4.26
N ALA A 502 -17.14 42.75 -3.88
CA ALA A 502 -17.71 43.72 -4.81
C ALA A 502 -16.68 44.15 -5.87
N ALA A 503 -15.43 44.38 -5.48
CA ALA A 503 -14.33 44.69 -6.39
C ALA A 503 -14.06 43.54 -7.37
N LEU A 504 -14.01 42.30 -6.89
CA LEU A 504 -13.86 41.10 -7.73
C LEU A 504 -15.02 40.94 -8.73
N LYS A 505 -16.25 41.22 -8.30
CA LYS A 505 -17.42 41.12 -9.18
C LYS A 505 -17.39 42.17 -10.29
N ALA A 506 -17.00 43.41 -9.98
CA ALA A 506 -16.81 44.46 -10.97
C ALA A 506 -15.72 44.12 -12.00
N GLU A 507 -14.64 43.48 -11.55
CA GLU A 507 -13.55 43.05 -12.44
C GLU A 507 -13.98 41.90 -13.36
N VAL A 508 -14.77 40.95 -12.87
CA VAL A 508 -15.36 39.89 -13.71
C VAL A 508 -16.28 40.47 -14.78
N GLU A 509 -17.12 41.46 -14.44
CA GLU A 509 -17.99 42.14 -15.41
C GLU A 509 -17.21 42.96 -16.44
N ARG A 510 -16.05 43.53 -16.06
CA ARG A 510 -15.13 44.20 -16.98
C ARG A 510 -14.54 43.20 -17.98
N LEU A 511 -14.00 42.09 -17.48
CA LEU A 511 -13.41 41.04 -18.31
C LEU A 511 -14.42 40.37 -19.24
N GLN A 512 -15.67 40.22 -18.83
CA GLN A 512 -16.74 39.69 -19.68
C GLN A 512 -17.08 40.63 -20.84
N ARG A 513 -17.10 41.95 -20.62
CA ARG A 513 -17.29 42.94 -21.68
C ARG A 513 -16.13 42.94 -22.67
N GLU A 514 -14.90 42.90 -22.16
CA GLU A 514 -13.69 42.84 -22.99
C GLU A 514 -13.66 41.57 -23.85
N ASN A 515 -14.07 40.42 -23.30
CA ASN A 515 -14.23 39.18 -24.06
C ASN A 515 -15.30 39.26 -25.15
N ALA A 516 -16.43 39.94 -24.87
CA ALA A 516 -17.50 40.13 -25.85
C ALA A 516 -17.05 41.02 -27.02
N GLU A 517 -16.30 42.09 -26.74
CA GLU A 517 -15.73 42.97 -27.77
C GLU A 517 -14.68 42.24 -28.63
N LEU A 518 -13.82 41.42 -28.01
CA LEU A 518 -12.83 40.60 -28.72
C LEU A 518 -13.51 39.58 -29.64
N ARG A 519 -14.60 38.94 -29.18
CA ARG A 519 -15.40 38.00 -29.99
C ARG A 519 -16.08 38.71 -31.16
N ALA A 520 -16.58 39.93 -30.97
CA ALA A 520 -17.18 40.72 -32.04
C ALA A 520 -16.14 41.13 -33.11
N LYS A 521 -14.93 41.51 -32.68
CA LYS A 521 -13.80 41.82 -33.59
C LYS A 521 -13.34 40.59 -34.39
N LEU A 522 -13.37 39.39 -33.78
CA LEU A 522 -13.07 38.13 -34.47
C LEU A 522 -14.12 37.74 -35.51
N GLN A 523 -15.40 38.00 -35.23
CA GLN A 523 -16.49 37.73 -36.19
C GLN A 523 -16.52 38.74 -37.36
N GLY A 524 -16.05 39.97 -37.15
CA GLY A 524 -15.93 40.99 -38.21
C GLY A 524 -14.73 40.80 -39.15
N ALA A 525 -13.79 39.90 -38.85
CA ALA A 525 -12.62 39.61 -39.67
C ALA A 525 -12.81 38.40 -40.62
N THR A 526 -14.01 37.82 -40.68
CA THR A 526 -14.34 36.63 -41.50
C THR A 526 -15.48 36.88 -42.51
N LEU A 527 -15.61 38.12 -42.98
CA LEU A 527 -16.39 38.57 -44.14
C LEU A 527 -15.52 39.55 -44.93
#